data_AF-A0A0R3RJ49-F1
#
_entry.id   AF-A0A0R3RJ49-F1
#
_cell.length_a   1.000
_cell.length_b   1.000
_cell.length_c   1.000
_cell.angle_alpha   90.00
_cell.angle_beta   90.00
_cell.angle_gamma   90.00
#
_symmetry.space_group_name_H-M   'P 1'
#
loop_
_entity.id
_entity.type
_entity.pdbx_description
1 polymer ?
#
loop_
_entity_poly.entity_id
_entity_poly.type
_entity_poly.pdbx_seq_one_letter_code
_entity_poly.pdbx_strand_id
1 'polypeptide(L)'
;MKRGIKDDRPEPHRVLAYARSLEEIQKHNELYKQGKSTFLMGLTAMSDTTKEDFDEEFPAIKFNGTDNPVPPNLTENAASSVNWTCSQGAAAASATAGVLEGLHKARTKKLKQLSIQEILDCSGSGCGSAGDFKQYTDYIMSKKGLVTDNSYPYTRWNQACSPSGKRFGNPTAMLRVPYCKERLLKALVAKGPVAARVLATSDFRNYREGEKV
;
A
#
# COMPACT_ATOMS: atom_id res chain seq x y z
N MET A 1 14.57 7.30 -12.33
CA MET A 1 14.36 8.38 -11.32
C MET A 1 12.96 8.27 -10.73
N LYS A 2 12.85 8.10 -9.40
CA LYS A 2 11.58 8.22 -8.66
C LYS A 2 11.08 9.68 -8.82
N ARG A 3 9.96 9.93 -9.52
CA ARG A 3 9.49 11.31 -9.76
C ARG A 3 9.04 11.98 -8.44
N GLY A 4 9.67 13.11 -8.11
CA GLY A 4 9.29 13.97 -6.98
C GLY A 4 9.70 13.45 -5.60
N ILE A 5 10.64 12.51 -5.50
CA ILE A 5 11.29 12.14 -4.24
C ILE A 5 12.76 12.55 -4.40
N LYS A 6 13.25 13.39 -3.49
CA LYS A 6 14.67 13.70 -3.42
C LYS A 6 15.38 12.45 -2.90
N ASP A 7 16.20 11.84 -3.76
CA ASP A 7 17.01 10.69 -3.39
C ASP A 7 18.41 11.21 -3.04
N ASP A 8 18.67 11.35 -1.74
CA ASP A 8 19.93 11.89 -1.22
C ASP A 8 21.06 10.84 -1.20
N ARG A 9 20.79 9.61 -1.64
CA ARG A 9 21.81 8.55 -1.69
C ARG A 9 22.85 8.86 -2.77
N PRO A 10 24.15 8.68 -2.50
CA PRO A 10 25.21 8.93 -3.48
C PRO A 10 25.00 8.13 -4.77
N GLU A 11 25.27 8.75 -5.92
CA GLU A 11 25.17 8.07 -7.22
C GLU A 11 26.02 6.78 -7.28
N PRO A 12 27.27 6.73 -6.78
CA PRO A 12 28.03 5.48 -6.76
C PRO A 12 27.35 4.34 -5.97
N HIS A 13 26.68 4.66 -4.86
CA HIS A 13 25.91 3.69 -4.08
C HIS A 13 24.73 3.14 -4.88
N ARG A 14 24.00 4.01 -5.57
CA ARG A 14 22.84 3.64 -6.41
C ARG A 14 23.24 2.82 -7.64
N VAL A 15 24.36 3.16 -8.28
CA VAL A 15 24.91 2.40 -9.42
C VAL A 15 25.35 1.01 -8.96
N LEU A 16 25.99 0.90 -7.80
CA LEU A 16 26.37 -0.40 -7.23
C LEU A 16 25.15 -1.25 -6.86
N ALA A 17 24.13 -0.65 -6.24
CA ALA A 17 22.87 -1.31 -5.94
C ALA A 17 22.18 -1.82 -7.22
N TYR A 18 22.15 -1.00 -8.27
CA TYR A 18 21.63 -1.38 -9.58
C TYR A 18 22.38 -2.56 -10.21
N ALA A 19 23.72 -2.54 -10.17
CA ALA A 19 24.54 -3.63 -10.69
C ALA A 19 24.27 -4.95 -9.95
N ARG A 20 24.13 -4.91 -8.61
CA ARG A 20 23.77 -6.08 -7.80
C ARG A 20 22.37 -6.60 -8.14
N SER A 21 21.39 -5.71 -8.28
CA SER A 21 20.04 -6.09 -8.69
C SER A 21 20.02 -6.78 -10.05
N LEU A 22 20.82 -6.32 -11.02
CA LEU A 22 20.94 -6.98 -12.33
C LEU A 22 21.46 -8.42 -12.21
N GLU A 23 22.49 -8.63 -11.39
CA GLU A 23 23.05 -9.96 -11.16
C GLU A 23 22.05 -10.89 -10.45
N GLU A 24 21.34 -10.38 -9.43
CA GLU A 24 20.27 -11.11 -8.74
C GLU A 24 19.15 -11.52 -9.70
N ILE A 25 18.67 -10.58 -10.53
CA ILE A 25 17.64 -10.82 -11.54
C ILE A 25 18.07 -11.92 -12.51
N GLN A 26 19.30 -11.85 -13.02
CA GLN A 26 19.82 -12.85 -13.96
C GLN A 26 19.87 -14.24 -13.32
N LYS A 27 20.46 -14.35 -12.13
CA LYS A 27 20.56 -15.62 -11.38
C LYS A 27 19.18 -16.21 -11.09
N HIS A 28 18.24 -15.40 -10.61
CA HIS A 28 16.88 -15.84 -10.32
C HIS A 28 16.13 -16.30 -11.57
N ASN A 29 16.26 -15.57 -12.68
CA ASN A 29 15.57 -15.92 -13.92
C ASN A 29 16.15 -17.19 -14.57
N GLU A 30 17.42 -17.55 -14.34
CA GLU A 30 17.94 -18.88 -14.70
C GLU A 30 17.28 -20.01 -13.87
N LEU A 31 17.01 -19.77 -12.58
CA LEU A 31 16.25 -20.73 -11.76
C LEU A 31 14.81 -20.87 -12.26
N TYR A 32 14.18 -19.77 -12.66
CA TYR A 32 12.85 -19.79 -13.29
C TYR A 32 12.83 -20.63 -14.57
N LYS A 33 13.80 -20.43 -15.48
CA LYS A 33 13.93 -21.25 -16.71
C LYS A 33 14.10 -22.74 -16.43
N GLN A 34 14.70 -23.09 -15.30
CA GLN A 34 14.88 -24.48 -14.84
C GLN A 34 13.65 -25.04 -14.12
N GLY A 35 12.55 -24.28 -13.99
CA GLY A 35 11.38 -24.68 -13.20
C GLY A 35 11.62 -24.70 -11.69
N LYS A 36 12.69 -24.07 -11.20
CA LYS A 36 13.05 -23.98 -9.77
C LYS A 36 12.49 -22.73 -9.09
N SER A 37 11.82 -21.87 -9.84
CA SER A 37 11.09 -20.69 -9.36
C SER A 37 9.80 -20.56 -10.15
N THR A 38 8.74 -20.07 -9.50
CA THR A 38 7.40 -19.84 -10.09
C THR A 38 7.18 -18.38 -10.51
N PHE A 39 8.21 -17.54 -10.43
CA PHE A 39 8.12 -16.13 -10.78
C PHE A 39 9.40 -15.60 -11.42
N LEU A 40 9.22 -14.52 -12.18
CA LEU A 40 10.28 -13.76 -12.84
C LEU A 40 10.56 -12.47 -12.08
N MET A 41 11.84 -12.13 -12.03
CA MET A 41 12.31 -10.82 -11.59
C MET A 41 12.63 -9.94 -12.80
N GLY A 42 12.60 -8.63 -12.59
CA GLY A 42 13.04 -7.66 -13.59
C GLY A 42 13.31 -6.29 -12.99
N LEU A 43 13.88 -5.40 -13.79
CA LEU A 43 14.18 -4.04 -13.36
C LEU A 43 12.89 -3.28 -13.02
N THR A 44 12.92 -2.59 -11.87
CA THR A 44 11.85 -1.74 -11.33
C THR A 44 12.43 -0.38 -10.94
N ALA A 45 11.56 0.53 -10.49
CA ALA A 45 11.99 1.80 -9.90
C ALA A 45 12.72 1.66 -8.55
N MET A 46 12.84 0.44 -8.02
CA MET A 46 13.53 0.11 -6.77
C MET A 46 14.84 -0.67 -7.02
N SER A 47 15.21 -0.95 -8.27
CA SER A 47 16.40 -1.75 -8.55
C SER A 47 17.71 -1.05 -8.21
N ASP A 48 17.70 0.28 -8.02
CA ASP A 48 18.83 1.07 -7.51
C ASP A 48 18.78 1.29 -5.98
N THR A 49 17.94 0.52 -5.29
CA THR A 49 17.88 0.43 -3.83
C THR A 49 18.67 -0.81 -3.38
N THR A 50 19.37 -0.76 -2.26
CA THR A 50 19.94 -1.98 -1.63
C THR A 50 18.85 -2.69 -0.83
N LYS A 51 19.11 -3.91 -0.33
CA LYS A 51 18.13 -4.58 0.53
C LYS A 51 17.98 -3.81 1.84
N GLU A 52 19.10 -3.35 2.38
CA GLU A 52 19.20 -2.58 3.61
C GLU A 52 18.47 -1.24 3.50
N ASP A 53 18.72 -0.47 2.42
CA ASP A 53 18.03 0.81 2.18
C ASP A 53 16.51 0.60 2.08
N PHE A 54 16.07 -0.51 1.47
CA PHE A 54 14.64 -0.79 1.34
C PHE A 54 14.02 -1.18 2.66
N ASP A 55 14.69 -2.03 3.45
CA ASP A 55 14.20 -2.44 4.75
C ASP A 55 14.24 -1.26 5.76
N GLU A 56 15.09 -0.24 5.52
CA GLU A 56 15.06 1.03 6.26
C GLU A 56 13.94 1.97 5.77
N GLU A 57 13.72 2.10 4.46
CA GLU A 57 12.67 2.94 3.87
C GLU A 57 11.26 2.35 4.12
N PHE A 58 11.15 1.03 4.16
CA PHE A 58 9.93 0.24 4.29
C PHE A 58 10.09 -0.89 5.33
N PRO A 59 10.34 -0.58 6.61
CA PRO A 59 10.58 -1.62 7.59
C PRO A 59 9.30 -2.44 7.80
N ALA A 60 9.49 -3.75 7.77
CA ALA A 60 8.41 -4.71 7.94
C ALA A 60 7.71 -4.52 9.30
N ILE A 61 6.41 -4.25 9.26
CA ILE A 61 5.57 -4.33 10.45
C ILE A 61 5.41 -5.81 10.80
N LYS A 62 6.04 -6.23 11.89
CA LYS A 62 5.83 -7.57 12.46
C LYS A 62 4.47 -7.60 13.14
N PHE A 63 3.49 -8.24 12.50
CA PHE A 63 2.23 -8.60 13.14
C PHE A 63 2.49 -9.86 13.98
N ASN A 64 2.26 -9.80 15.30
CA ASN A 64 2.35 -11.00 16.12
C ASN A 64 1.19 -11.93 15.73
N GLY A 65 1.51 -13.17 15.37
CA GLY A 65 0.56 -14.17 14.84
C GLY A 65 -0.59 -14.58 15.79
N THR A 66 -0.72 -13.94 16.94
CA THR A 66 -1.82 -14.10 17.90
C THR A 66 -2.93 -13.04 17.74
N ASP A 67 -2.76 -12.06 16.85
CA ASP A 67 -3.64 -10.89 16.75
C ASP A 67 -4.95 -11.18 15.98
N ASN A 68 -5.88 -11.86 16.64
CA ASN A 68 -7.31 -11.72 16.31
C ASN A 68 -7.80 -10.29 16.67
N PRO A 69 -8.91 -9.86 16.06
CA PRO A 69 -8.93 -8.85 15.02
C PRO A 69 -8.56 -7.44 15.53
N VAL A 70 -7.33 -6.96 15.25
CA VAL A 70 -6.79 -5.61 15.62
C VAL A 70 -6.80 -5.42 17.13
N PRO A 71 -5.62 -5.36 17.76
CA PRO A 71 -5.56 -4.90 19.14
C PRO A 71 -6.21 -3.51 19.20
N PRO A 72 -7.17 -3.27 20.13
CA PRO A 72 -7.74 -1.93 20.34
C PRO A 72 -6.70 -0.89 20.74
N ASN A 73 -5.47 -1.34 21.06
CA ASN A 73 -4.30 -0.50 21.18
C ASN A 73 -3.16 -1.15 20.37
N LEU A 74 -2.82 -0.58 19.21
CA LEU A 74 -1.41 -0.49 18.84
C LEU A 74 -0.80 0.48 19.87
N THR A 75 -0.43 -0.05 21.04
CA THR A 75 0.22 0.72 22.09
C THR A 75 1.54 1.26 21.56
N GLU A 76 1.52 2.53 21.15
CA GLU A 76 2.46 3.64 21.36
C GLU A 76 3.98 3.44 21.41
N ASN A 77 4.54 2.24 21.21
CA ASN A 77 5.97 2.01 21.16
C ASN A 77 6.43 1.54 19.77
N ALA A 78 5.74 1.97 18.70
CA ALA A 78 6.29 1.93 17.35
C ALA A 78 7.34 3.04 17.24
N ALA A 79 8.57 2.73 17.67
CA ALA A 79 9.78 3.55 17.52
C ALA A 79 9.51 5.06 17.54
N SER A 80 9.52 5.65 18.74
CA SER A 80 9.60 7.10 18.90
C SER A 80 10.66 7.64 17.94
N SER A 81 10.25 8.55 17.05
CA SER A 81 11.08 9.30 16.10
C SER A 81 11.71 8.56 14.92
N VAL A 82 11.02 7.60 14.28
CA VAL A 82 11.34 7.27 12.88
C VAL A 82 10.47 8.12 11.98
N ASN A 83 11.08 8.92 11.10
CA ASN A 83 10.39 9.68 10.07
C ASN A 83 9.79 8.69 9.05
N TRP A 84 8.63 8.13 9.38
CA TRP A 84 7.84 7.34 8.44
C TRP A 84 7.57 8.24 7.24
N THR A 85 8.27 7.98 6.13
CA THR A 85 7.86 8.55 4.84
C THR A 85 6.37 8.23 4.66
N CYS A 86 5.59 9.11 4.01
CA CYS A 86 4.13 8.91 3.85
C CYS A 86 3.76 7.58 3.16
N SER A 87 4.75 6.79 2.73
CA SER A 87 4.64 5.49 2.05
C SER A 87 3.66 4.51 2.69
N GLN A 88 3.77 4.21 4.00
CA GLN A 88 2.95 3.15 4.61
C GLN A 88 1.49 3.57 4.81
N GLY A 89 1.27 4.74 5.42
CA GLY A 89 -0.07 5.32 5.56
C GLY A 89 -0.73 5.52 4.20
N ALA A 90 0.01 6.04 3.22
CA ALA A 90 -0.51 6.20 1.85
C ALA A 90 -0.82 4.87 1.18
N ALA A 91 -0.04 3.81 1.39
CA ALA A 91 -0.34 2.49 0.83
C ALA A 91 -1.66 1.93 1.40
N ALA A 92 -1.89 2.04 2.70
CA ALA A 92 -3.13 1.62 3.34
C ALA A 92 -4.34 2.49 2.89
N ALA A 93 -4.16 3.82 2.81
CA ALA A 93 -5.17 4.73 2.29
C ALA A 93 -5.50 4.43 0.82
N SER A 94 -4.49 4.18 0.00
CA SER A 94 -4.66 3.80 -1.42
C SER A 94 -5.41 2.49 -1.59
N ALA A 95 -5.09 1.47 -0.80
CA ALA A 95 -5.83 0.21 -0.81
C ALA A 95 -7.32 0.42 -0.46
N THR A 96 -7.59 1.26 0.53
CA THR A 96 -8.97 1.60 0.96
C THR A 96 -9.73 2.36 -0.14
N ALA A 97 -9.10 3.38 -0.73
CA ALA A 97 -9.65 4.12 -1.85
C ALA A 97 -9.93 3.19 -3.04
N GLY A 98 -8.97 2.32 -3.40
CA GLY A 98 -9.12 1.38 -4.51
C GLY A 98 -10.31 0.43 -4.37
N VAL A 99 -10.67 0.00 -3.16
CA VAL A 99 -11.90 -0.77 -2.91
C VAL A 99 -13.14 0.06 -3.27
N LEU A 100 -13.23 1.31 -2.80
CA LEU A 100 -14.33 2.21 -3.11
C LEU A 100 -14.42 2.51 -4.61
N GLU A 101 -13.30 2.73 -5.27
CA GLU A 101 -13.19 2.99 -6.71
C GLU A 101 -13.68 1.79 -7.52
N GLY A 102 -13.24 0.58 -7.15
CA GLY A 102 -13.66 -0.66 -7.78
C GLY A 102 -15.16 -0.91 -7.65
N LEU A 103 -15.70 -0.74 -6.44
CA LEU A 103 -17.14 -0.84 -6.19
C LEU A 103 -17.94 0.23 -6.93
N HIS A 104 -17.44 1.47 -6.96
CA HIS A 104 -18.05 2.56 -7.71
C HIS A 104 -18.10 2.23 -9.20
N LYS A 105 -16.97 1.81 -9.79
CA LYS A 105 -16.88 1.40 -11.20
C LYS A 105 -17.80 0.22 -11.52
N ALA A 106 -17.91 -0.77 -10.63
CA ALA A 106 -18.78 -1.92 -10.84
C ALA A 106 -20.25 -1.49 -11.01
N ARG A 107 -20.72 -0.54 -10.18
CA ARG A 107 -22.09 0.00 -10.18
C ARG A 107 -22.34 1.01 -11.31
N THR A 108 -21.44 1.96 -11.52
CA THR A 108 -21.67 3.11 -12.42
C THR A 108 -21.04 2.94 -13.80
N LYS A 109 -20.22 1.90 -13.99
CA LYS A 109 -19.36 1.69 -15.16
C LYS A 109 -18.33 2.81 -15.40
N LYS A 110 -18.16 3.74 -14.46
CA LYS A 110 -17.21 4.85 -14.55
C LYS A 110 -16.19 4.75 -13.42
N LEU A 111 -14.91 4.69 -13.77
CA LEU A 111 -13.84 4.81 -12.78
C LEU A 111 -13.72 6.27 -12.34
N LYS A 112 -13.64 6.48 -11.03
CA LYS A 112 -13.39 7.78 -10.41
C LYS A 112 -12.24 7.61 -9.45
N GLN A 113 -11.14 8.32 -9.70
CA GLN A 113 -10.00 8.31 -8.78
C GLN A 113 -10.35 9.15 -7.55
N LEU A 114 -10.30 8.55 -6.37
CA LEU A 114 -10.66 9.14 -5.09
C LEU A 114 -9.41 9.67 -4.38
N SER A 115 -9.59 10.70 -3.57
CA SER A 115 -8.49 11.32 -2.85
C SER A 115 -8.01 10.43 -1.71
N ILE A 116 -6.80 9.88 -1.86
CA ILE A 116 -6.10 9.21 -0.75
C ILE A 116 -5.65 10.24 0.30
N GLN A 117 -5.46 11.50 -0.11
CA GLN A 117 -5.05 12.59 0.76
C GLN A 117 -6.14 12.94 1.77
N GLU A 118 -7.41 12.94 1.34
CA GLU A 118 -8.55 13.13 2.25
C GLU A 118 -8.56 12.06 3.35
N ILE A 119 -8.26 10.80 3.02
CA ILE A 119 -8.17 9.72 4.02
C ILE A 119 -7.04 10.05 5.01
N LEU A 120 -5.86 10.44 4.52
CA LEU A 120 -4.69 10.72 5.35
C LEU A 120 -4.92 11.92 6.29
N ASP A 121 -5.49 13.00 5.79
CA ASP A 121 -5.64 14.25 6.55
C ASP A 121 -6.81 14.21 7.53
N CYS A 122 -7.88 13.48 7.20
CA CYS A 122 -9.17 13.63 7.89
C CYS A 122 -9.62 12.44 8.74
N SER A 123 -9.00 11.26 8.59
CA SER A 123 -9.45 10.05 9.28
C SER A 123 -8.92 9.88 10.71
N GLY A 124 -7.84 10.60 11.06
CA GLY A 124 -7.08 10.40 12.29
C GLY A 124 -5.81 9.53 12.12
N SER A 125 -5.63 8.87 10.97
CA SER A 125 -4.47 8.03 10.67
C SER A 125 -3.74 8.50 9.39
N GLY A 126 -2.86 9.48 9.56
CA GLY A 126 -2.12 10.11 8.46
C GLY A 126 -0.83 9.40 8.02
N CYS A 127 -0.02 10.11 7.26
CA CYS A 127 1.26 9.68 6.67
C CYS A 127 2.25 9.08 7.67
N GLY A 128 2.32 9.62 8.90
CA GLY A 128 3.24 9.17 9.94
C GLY A 128 2.84 7.85 10.62
N SER A 129 1.81 7.17 10.12
CA SER A 129 1.30 5.93 10.67
C SER A 129 1.39 4.78 9.67
N ALA A 130 1.29 3.55 10.16
CA ALA A 130 1.10 2.34 9.32
C ALA A 130 -0.26 2.29 8.58
N GLY A 131 -1.10 3.31 8.80
CA GLY A 131 -2.51 3.32 8.44
C GLY A 131 -3.38 2.50 9.40
N ASP A 132 -4.62 2.93 9.59
CA ASP A 132 -5.65 2.23 10.36
C ASP A 132 -6.90 2.09 9.50
N PHE A 133 -7.13 0.87 8.99
CA PHE A 133 -8.30 0.59 8.18
C PHE A 133 -9.60 0.90 8.91
N LYS A 134 -9.68 0.69 10.23
CA LYS A 134 -10.90 0.99 10.99
C LYS A 134 -11.17 2.48 10.97
N GLN A 135 -10.19 3.31 11.29
CA GLN A 135 -10.33 4.78 11.24
C GLN A 135 -10.69 5.26 9.83
N TYR A 136 -10.06 4.70 8.80
CA TYR A 136 -10.40 5.01 7.40
C TYR A 136 -11.85 4.68 7.09
N THR A 137 -12.28 3.46 7.43
CA THR A 137 -13.65 3.02 7.17
C THR A 137 -14.68 3.83 7.95
N ASP A 138 -14.43 4.13 9.22
CA ASP A 138 -15.33 4.92 10.08
C ASP A 138 -15.50 6.33 9.52
N TYR A 139 -14.39 6.98 9.13
CA TYR A 139 -14.40 8.27 8.48
C TYR A 139 -15.22 8.26 7.18
N ILE A 140 -14.93 7.32 6.26
CA ILE A 140 -15.61 7.23 4.97
C ILE A 140 -17.11 6.99 5.13
N MET A 141 -17.50 6.13 6.07
CA MET A 141 -18.91 5.86 6.39
C MET A 141 -19.60 7.14 6.91
N SER A 142 -18.93 7.90 7.80
CA SER A 142 -19.47 9.16 8.32
C SER A 142 -19.66 10.23 7.25
N LYS A 143 -18.76 10.30 6.26
CA LYS A 143 -18.81 11.27 5.17
C LYS A 143 -19.58 10.80 3.95
N LYS A 144 -20.02 9.55 3.94
CA LYS A 144 -20.76 8.90 2.83
C LYS A 144 -19.96 8.93 1.52
N GLY A 145 -18.66 8.66 1.60
CA GLY A 145 -17.75 8.62 0.46
C GLY A 145 -16.64 9.68 0.51
N LEU A 146 -15.87 9.76 -0.57
CA LEU A 146 -14.66 10.60 -0.70
C LEU A 146 -14.78 11.56 -1.88
N VAL A 147 -14.07 12.68 -1.82
CA VAL A 147 -13.86 13.57 -2.98
C VAL A 147 -12.87 12.94 -3.97
N THR A 148 -12.81 13.47 -5.18
CA THR A 148 -11.85 12.99 -6.18
C THR A 148 -10.44 13.49 -5.91
N ASP A 149 -9.42 12.75 -6.37
CA ASP A 149 -8.02 13.17 -6.28
C ASP A 149 -7.80 14.56 -6.92
N ASN A 150 -8.44 14.85 -8.05
CA ASN A 150 -8.41 16.18 -8.67
C ASN A 150 -8.93 17.32 -7.77
N SER A 151 -9.86 17.03 -6.86
CA SER A 151 -10.42 18.03 -5.94
C SER A 151 -9.59 18.16 -4.66
N TYR A 152 -8.84 17.12 -4.32
CA TYR A 152 -7.97 17.11 -3.15
C TYR A 152 -6.73 16.25 -3.47
N PRO A 153 -5.73 16.83 -4.14
CA PRO A 153 -4.60 16.08 -4.66
C PRO A 153 -3.68 15.51 -3.59
N TYR A 154 -3.04 14.39 -3.89
CA TYR A 154 -2.02 13.79 -3.04
C TYR A 154 -0.76 14.66 -2.92
N THR A 155 -0.44 15.08 -1.70
CA THR A 155 0.70 15.95 -1.38
C THR A 155 1.87 15.19 -0.77
N ARG A 156 1.69 13.93 -0.33
CA ARG A 156 2.74 13.08 0.29
C ARG A 156 3.16 13.50 1.70
N TRP A 157 2.40 14.36 2.36
CA TRP A 157 2.55 14.70 3.78
C TRP A 157 1.19 15.02 4.38
N ASN A 158 1.10 15.02 5.70
CA ASN A 158 -0.12 15.46 6.39
C ASN A 158 -0.31 16.96 6.21
N GLN A 159 -1.54 17.37 5.98
CA GLN A 159 -1.97 18.77 5.99
C GLN A 159 -3.29 18.90 6.74
N ALA A 160 -3.74 20.15 6.91
CA ALA A 160 -5.04 20.40 7.52
C ALA A 160 -6.17 19.77 6.68
N CYS A 161 -7.05 19.01 7.33
CA CYS A 161 -8.21 18.41 6.68
C CYS A 161 -9.14 19.50 6.13
N SER A 162 -9.17 19.67 4.81
CA SER A 162 -10.06 20.64 4.14
C SER A 162 -10.61 20.12 2.79
N PRO A 163 -11.32 18.97 2.78
CA PRO A 163 -11.88 18.42 1.56
C PRO A 163 -13.08 19.24 1.09
N SER A 164 -13.09 19.59 -0.20
CA SER A 164 -14.23 20.25 -0.84
C SER A 164 -14.66 19.55 -2.13
N GLY A 165 -15.94 19.65 -2.46
CA GLY A 165 -16.51 19.11 -3.69
C GLY A 165 -17.40 17.87 -3.50
N LYS A 166 -17.76 17.26 -4.64
CA LYS A 166 -18.71 16.14 -4.69
C LYS A 166 -18.06 14.85 -4.21
N ARG A 167 -18.83 14.07 -3.44
CA ARG A 167 -18.41 12.77 -2.90
C ARG A 167 -18.86 11.59 -3.77
N PHE A 168 -18.01 10.57 -3.84
CA PHE A 168 -18.17 9.35 -4.63
C PHE A 168 -17.83 8.10 -3.80
N GLY A 169 -18.03 6.91 -4.38
CA GLY A 169 -17.98 5.63 -3.65
C GLY A 169 -19.29 5.35 -2.91
N ASN A 170 -19.59 6.12 -1.86
CA ASN A 170 -20.76 6.00 -0.98
C ASN A 170 -21.14 4.53 -0.65
N PRO A 171 -20.33 3.84 0.18
CA PRO A 171 -20.61 2.48 0.62
C PRO A 171 -21.78 2.43 1.60
N THR A 172 -22.60 1.38 1.54
CA THR A 172 -23.65 1.12 2.53
C THR A 172 -23.13 0.40 3.76
N ALA A 173 -22.04 -0.36 3.60
CA ALA A 173 -21.33 -1.03 4.67
C ALA A 173 -19.87 -1.27 4.25
N MET A 174 -18.97 -1.30 5.22
CA MET A 174 -17.62 -1.81 5.07
C MET A 174 -17.44 -2.98 6.03
N LEU A 175 -17.07 -4.14 5.49
CA LEU A 175 -16.98 -5.39 6.24
C LEU A 175 -15.53 -5.72 6.54
N ARG A 176 -15.26 -6.10 7.78
CA ARG A 176 -13.98 -6.65 8.16
C ARG A 176 -14.01 -8.16 7.99
N VAL A 177 -13.10 -8.68 7.17
CA VAL A 177 -12.95 -10.13 6.97
C VAL A 177 -12.01 -10.67 8.05
N PRO A 178 -12.43 -11.64 8.89
CA PRO A 178 -11.53 -12.31 9.82
C PRO A 178 -10.39 -13.01 9.06
N TYR A 179 -9.22 -13.12 9.68
CA TYR A 179 -8.06 -13.78 9.07
C TYR A 179 -8.38 -15.24 8.74
N CYS A 180 -8.60 -15.53 7.45
CA CYS A 180 -8.80 -16.87 6.92
C CYS A 180 -8.78 -16.78 5.39
N LYS A 181 -7.90 -17.55 4.73
CA LYS A 181 -7.75 -17.56 3.26
C LYS A 181 -9.07 -17.85 2.55
N GLU A 182 -9.84 -18.84 3.02
CA GLU A 182 -11.13 -19.19 2.43
C GLU A 182 -12.16 -18.06 2.58
N ARG A 183 -12.19 -17.39 3.73
CA ARG A 183 -13.13 -16.28 3.97
C ARG A 183 -12.78 -15.07 3.12
N LEU A 184 -11.50 -14.80 2.92
CA LEU A 184 -11.03 -13.74 2.02
C LEU A 184 -11.50 -14.01 0.58
N LEU A 185 -11.30 -15.25 0.08
CA LEU A 185 -11.73 -15.61 -1.27
C LEU A 185 -13.26 -15.54 -1.42
N LYS A 186 -14.01 -16.07 -0.45
CA LYS A 186 -15.49 -15.97 -0.44
C LYS A 186 -15.96 -14.51 -0.44
N ALA A 187 -15.32 -13.65 0.35
CA ALA A 187 -15.63 -12.22 0.39
C ALA A 187 -15.34 -11.54 -0.95
N LEU A 188 -14.19 -11.84 -1.57
CA LEU A 188 -13.81 -11.31 -2.87
C LEU A 188 -14.84 -11.65 -3.95
N VAL A 189 -15.23 -12.93 -4.04
CA VAL A 189 -16.22 -13.41 -5.02
C VAL A 189 -17.60 -12.81 -4.76
N ALA A 190 -18.04 -12.75 -3.49
CA ALA A 190 -19.40 -12.35 -3.16
C ALA A 190 -19.62 -10.83 -3.09
N LYS A 191 -18.57 -10.05 -2.78
CA LYS A 191 -18.69 -8.62 -2.44
C LYS A 191 -17.78 -7.70 -3.26
N GLY A 192 -16.80 -8.23 -4.00
CA GLY A 192 -15.86 -7.44 -4.78
C GLY A 192 -14.52 -7.20 -4.07
N PRO A 193 -13.74 -6.18 -4.47
CA PRO A 193 -12.37 -6.00 -4.02
C PRO A 193 -12.21 -5.92 -2.49
N VAL A 194 -11.11 -6.47 -1.98
CA VAL A 194 -10.78 -6.46 -0.54
C VAL A 194 -9.41 -5.80 -0.35
N ALA A 195 -9.34 -4.80 0.53
CA ALA A 195 -8.08 -4.22 0.96
C ALA A 195 -7.38 -5.18 1.94
N ALA A 196 -6.10 -5.45 1.72
CA ALA A 196 -5.31 -6.38 2.51
C ALA A 196 -3.92 -5.83 2.79
N ARG A 197 -3.28 -6.34 3.84
CA ARG A 197 -1.86 -6.14 4.12
C ARG A 197 -1.09 -7.39 3.75
N VAL A 198 0.06 -7.19 3.12
CA VAL A 198 1.00 -8.24 2.78
C VAL A 198 2.35 -7.84 3.36
N LEU A 199 3.07 -8.81 3.92
CA LEU A 199 4.46 -8.60 4.32
C LEU A 199 5.31 -8.53 3.05
N ALA A 200 5.74 -7.33 2.69
CA ALA A 200 6.72 -7.12 1.63
C ALA A 200 8.11 -7.01 2.26
N THR A 201 9.02 -7.90 1.87
CA THR A 201 10.45 -7.81 2.22
C THR A 201 11.23 -7.22 1.05
N SER A 202 12.50 -6.91 1.28
CA SER A 202 13.42 -6.52 0.21
C SER A 202 13.52 -7.52 -0.96
N ASP A 203 13.09 -8.77 -0.81
CA ASP A 203 13.03 -9.71 -1.94
C ASP A 203 11.91 -9.39 -2.95
N PHE A 204 10.92 -8.58 -2.57
CA PHE A 204 9.81 -8.18 -3.46
C PHE A 204 10.18 -7.03 -4.41
N ARG A 205 11.29 -6.33 -4.17
CA ARG A 205 11.70 -5.09 -4.89
C ARG A 205 11.80 -5.24 -6.40
N ASN A 206 12.24 -6.42 -6.85
CA ASN A 206 12.46 -6.75 -8.25
C ASN A 206 11.44 -7.78 -8.79
N TYR A 207 10.37 -8.10 -8.02
CA TYR A 207 9.27 -8.92 -8.53
C TYR A 207 8.63 -8.24 -9.74
N ARG A 208 8.38 -9.00 -10.81
CA ARG A 208 7.80 -8.45 -12.05
C ARG A 208 6.54 -9.20 -12.48
N GLU A 209 6.60 -10.51 -12.52
CA GLU A 209 5.47 -11.35 -12.88
C GLU A 209 5.63 -12.76 -12.31
N GLY A 210 4.50 -13.45 -12.15
CA GLY A 210 4.44 -14.85 -11.73
C GLY A 210 3.60 -15.67 -12.71
N GLU A 211 3.54 -16.97 -12.49
CA GLU A 211 2.70 -17.86 -13.30
C GLU A 211 1.23 -17.39 -13.30
N LYS A 212 0.66 -17.31 -14.51
CA LYS A 212 -0.79 -17.15 -14.68
C LYS A 212 -1.41 -18.52 -14.45
N VAL A 213 -2.05 -18.69 -13.30
CA VAL A 213 -2.94 -19.82 -13.01
C VAL A 213 -4.21 -19.71 -13.86
#